data_AF-A0A6A5V8P1-F1
#
_entry.id   AF-A0A6A5V8P1-F1
#
_cell.length_a   1.000
_cell.length_b   1.000
_cell.length_c   1.000
_cell.angle_alpha   90.00
_cell.angle_beta   90.00
_cell.angle_gamma   90.00
#
_symmetry.space_group_name_H-M   'P 1'
#
loop_
_entity.id
_entity.type
_entity.pdbx_description
1 polymer ?
#
loop_
_entity_poly.entity_id
_entity_poly.type
_entity_poly.pdbx_seq_one_letter_code
_entity_poly.pdbx_strand_id
1 'polypeptide(L)'
;MDISQMMSLEENPALGLSIWEQIFNEAILAGSPDFPEPEHSSATSLQLSVEHHSAESTTQQVLWKSLPKHIPPTCALDRAMPNMVNTRRMHETTGGNDQEFRTAVFPSVQSLLNPSSDVQAPLATSIVRDIVSALSVHTLPEQIAVLYIMGVSLRWQISPTRRNYDAMPEWLRPTPSQIFTPHAMWLDTLAWPTARERLCRTDKWGGKDVLVRHICEESFSVNWPYEGADIFLHNRSEPSMNPVFEQHIRNIKNWTLGPGILDV
;
A
#
# COMPACT_ATOMS: atom_id res chain seq x y z
N MET A 1 29.44 -24.18 -8.26
CA MET A 1 28.74 -23.65 -9.44
C MET A 1 29.44 -22.34 -9.79
N ASP A 2 29.86 -22.18 -11.04
CA ASP A 2 30.92 -21.23 -11.45
C ASP A 2 30.39 -19.80 -11.65
N ILE A 3 31.15 -18.79 -11.21
CA ILE A 3 30.76 -17.37 -11.11
C ILE A 3 30.51 -16.75 -12.50
N SER A 4 31.07 -17.34 -13.56
CA SER A 4 30.80 -16.93 -14.95
C SER A 4 29.39 -17.28 -15.46
N GLN A 5 28.66 -18.22 -14.86
CA GLN A 5 27.25 -18.46 -15.20
C GLN A 5 26.27 -17.57 -14.41
N MET A 6 26.72 -16.91 -13.33
CA MET A 6 25.91 -15.93 -12.60
C MET A 6 25.83 -14.56 -13.31
N MET A 7 26.80 -14.24 -14.18
CA MET A 7 26.83 -12.96 -14.91
C MET A 7 25.98 -12.97 -16.20
N SER A 8 25.39 -14.09 -16.60
CA SER A 8 24.53 -14.17 -17.79
C SER A 8 23.02 -14.14 -17.47
N LEU A 9 22.64 -13.81 -16.24
CA LEU A 9 21.23 -13.67 -15.81
C LEU A 9 20.82 -12.20 -15.61
N GLU A 10 21.63 -11.26 -16.10
CA GLU A 10 21.43 -9.82 -15.97
C GLU A 10 20.36 -9.21 -16.89
N GLU A 11 19.55 -10.01 -17.60
CA GLU A 11 18.49 -9.48 -18.47
C GLU A 11 17.19 -10.29 -18.33
N ASN A 12 16.48 -10.18 -17.21
CA ASN A 12 15.06 -10.55 -17.22
C ASN A 12 14.18 -9.79 -16.20
N PRO A 13 13.33 -8.85 -16.64
CA PRO A 13 12.38 -8.14 -15.78
C PRO A 13 11.26 -9.04 -15.21
N ALA A 14 11.22 -10.35 -15.54
CA ALA A 14 10.31 -11.32 -14.95
C ALA A 14 10.73 -11.83 -13.55
N LEU A 15 11.97 -11.56 -13.10
CA LEU A 15 12.52 -12.07 -11.84
C LEU A 15 11.89 -11.45 -10.56
N GLY A 16 11.12 -10.36 -10.70
CA GLY A 16 10.41 -9.77 -9.56
C GLY A 16 9.35 -10.69 -8.93
N LEU A 17 8.78 -11.63 -9.70
CA LEU A 17 7.80 -12.61 -9.19
C LEU A 17 8.47 -13.84 -8.57
N SER A 18 9.64 -14.27 -9.08
CA SER A 18 10.35 -15.47 -8.61
C SER A 18 11.06 -15.24 -7.27
N ILE A 19 11.51 -14.01 -6.99
CA ILE A 19 12.09 -13.64 -5.69
C ILE A 19 11.04 -13.78 -4.58
N TRP A 20 9.79 -13.37 -4.84
CA TRP A 20 8.70 -13.58 -3.88
C TRP A 20 8.33 -15.04 -3.70
N GLU A 21 8.38 -15.88 -4.74
CA GLU A 21 8.23 -17.33 -4.59
C GLU A 21 9.38 -17.94 -3.78
N GLN A 22 10.61 -17.42 -3.89
CA GLN A 22 11.76 -17.88 -3.11
C GLN A 22 11.69 -17.45 -1.63
N ILE A 23 11.45 -16.17 -1.34
CA ILE A 23 11.17 -15.68 0.03
C ILE A 23 10.02 -16.47 0.66
N PHE A 24 8.99 -16.72 -0.13
CA PHE A 24 7.80 -17.46 0.28
C PHE A 24 8.09 -18.92 0.60
N ASN A 25 8.93 -19.60 -0.20
CA ASN A 25 9.29 -21.00 0.02
C ASN A 25 10.31 -21.17 1.17
N GLU A 26 11.24 -20.24 1.35
CA GLU A 26 12.21 -20.29 2.45
C GLU A 26 11.57 -19.94 3.81
N ALA A 27 10.61 -19.02 3.85
CA ALA A 27 9.82 -18.72 5.04
C ALA A 27 8.91 -19.88 5.49
N ILE A 28 8.54 -20.80 4.57
CA ILE A 28 7.81 -22.04 4.88
C ILE A 28 8.73 -23.11 5.49
N LEU A 29 10.01 -23.16 5.09
CA LEU A 29 10.98 -24.16 5.55
C LEU A 29 11.65 -23.80 6.89
N ALA A 30 11.70 -22.52 7.25
CA ALA A 30 12.36 -22.04 8.46
C ALA A 30 11.56 -22.19 9.78
N GLY A 31 10.46 -22.98 9.81
CA GLY A 31 9.89 -23.41 11.09
C GLY A 31 8.42 -23.83 11.10
N SER A 32 8.18 -25.13 10.87
CA SER A 32 7.13 -25.88 11.56
C SER A 32 7.75 -27.18 12.09
N PRO A 33 7.53 -27.58 13.36
CA PRO A 33 7.79 -28.95 13.79
C PRO A 33 6.66 -29.87 13.32
N ASP A 34 7.03 -31.08 12.88
CA ASP A 34 6.14 -32.18 12.49
C ASP A 34 5.14 -32.55 13.59
N PHE A 35 3.87 -32.78 13.23
CA PHE A 35 2.96 -33.70 13.93
C PHE A 35 1.96 -34.35 12.94
N PRO A 36 1.49 -35.57 13.24
CA PRO A 36 1.08 -36.58 12.26
C PRO A 36 -0.36 -36.41 11.78
N GLU A 37 -0.66 -36.96 10.61
CA GLU A 37 -2.03 -37.21 10.17
C GLU A 37 -2.73 -38.20 11.11
N PRO A 38 -4.02 -37.98 11.39
CA PRO A 38 -4.91 -39.12 11.51
C PRO A 38 -6.23 -38.95 10.74
N GLU A 39 -6.43 -39.94 9.86
CA GLU A 39 -7.59 -40.82 9.70
C GLU A 39 -9.01 -40.28 9.46
N HIS A 40 -9.59 -40.84 8.40
CA HIS A 40 -11.00 -40.85 8.05
C HIS A 40 -11.91 -41.25 9.23
N SER A 41 -12.95 -40.44 9.49
CA SER A 41 -14.24 -40.98 9.93
C SER A 41 -15.42 -40.07 9.60
N SER A 42 -16.53 -40.74 9.33
CA SER A 42 -17.73 -40.30 8.62
C SER A 42 -18.78 -39.60 9.51
N ALA A 43 -19.65 -38.85 8.81
CA ALA A 43 -21.03 -38.44 9.17
C ALA A 43 -21.17 -37.43 10.34
N THR A 44 -21.91 -36.33 10.18
CA THR A 44 -23.38 -36.36 10.17
C THR A 44 -23.96 -35.14 9.46
N SER A 45 -24.89 -35.39 8.54
CA SER A 45 -25.70 -34.39 7.84
C SER A 45 -26.72 -33.74 8.78
N LEU A 46 -26.79 -32.41 8.78
CA LEU A 46 -28.00 -31.69 9.17
C LEU A 46 -28.48 -30.89 7.97
N GLN A 47 -29.51 -31.41 7.31
CA GLN A 47 -30.30 -30.70 6.31
C GLN A 47 -31.03 -29.55 7.01
N LEU A 48 -30.74 -28.31 6.60
CA LEU A 48 -31.74 -27.24 6.68
C LEU A 48 -32.36 -27.05 5.30
N SER A 49 -33.68 -27.22 5.28
CA SER A 49 -34.59 -27.05 4.17
C SER A 49 -34.43 -25.69 3.48
N VAL A 50 -34.21 -25.72 2.17
CA VAL A 50 -34.21 -24.56 1.29
C VAL A 50 -35.66 -24.15 1.05
N GLU A 51 -36.11 -23.10 1.74
CA GLU A 51 -37.28 -22.33 1.31
C GLU A 51 -36.83 -21.31 0.27
N HIS A 52 -37.27 -21.54 -0.97
CA HIS A 52 -37.14 -20.61 -2.10
C HIS A 52 -37.96 -19.34 -1.80
N HIS A 53 -37.35 -18.32 -1.20
CA HIS A 53 -37.89 -16.96 -1.20
C HIS A 53 -36.86 -15.99 -1.79
N SER A 54 -37.26 -15.41 -2.92
CA SER A 54 -36.55 -14.38 -3.67
C SER A 54 -36.22 -13.18 -2.78
N ALA A 55 -34.96 -13.05 -2.37
CA ALA A 55 -34.45 -11.90 -1.63
C ALA A 55 -32.99 -11.61 -2.03
N GLU A 56 -32.74 -11.33 -3.30
CA GLU A 56 -31.42 -10.97 -3.84
C GLU A 56 -30.99 -9.50 -3.56
N SER A 57 -31.58 -8.79 -2.59
CA SER A 57 -31.42 -7.32 -2.52
C SER A 57 -31.28 -6.71 -1.11
N THR A 58 -30.54 -7.30 -0.16
CA THR A 58 -30.29 -6.57 1.11
C THR A 58 -29.02 -6.88 1.92
N THR A 59 -27.89 -7.28 1.32
CA THR A 59 -26.61 -7.31 2.10
C THR A 59 -25.32 -7.16 1.29
N GLN A 60 -25.30 -6.36 0.22
CA GLN A 60 -24.02 -6.00 -0.42
C GLN A 60 -23.39 -4.86 0.41
N GLN A 61 -22.54 -5.24 1.36
CA GLN A 61 -21.72 -4.28 2.10
C GLN A 61 -20.99 -3.41 1.08
N VAL A 62 -21.25 -2.11 1.14
CA VAL A 62 -20.78 -1.16 0.14
C VAL A 62 -19.26 -1.07 0.23
N LEU A 63 -18.54 -1.70 -0.69
CA LEU A 63 -17.08 -1.90 -0.62
C LEU A 63 -16.31 -0.60 -0.34
N TRP A 64 -16.71 0.51 -0.94
CA TRP A 64 -16.05 1.80 -0.76
C TRP A 64 -16.26 2.45 0.61
N LYS A 65 -17.21 1.95 1.42
CA LYS A 65 -17.44 2.35 2.81
C LYS A 65 -16.76 1.42 3.82
N SER A 66 -16.27 0.27 3.39
CA SER A 66 -15.58 -0.69 4.25
C SER A 66 -14.16 -0.23 4.50
N LEU A 67 -13.94 0.43 5.64
CA LEU A 67 -12.63 0.89 6.06
C LEU A 67 -11.82 -0.24 6.71
N PRO A 68 -10.48 -0.25 6.57
CA PRO A 68 -9.63 -1.26 7.21
C PRO A 68 -9.68 -1.13 8.73
N LYS A 69 -9.41 -2.24 9.43
CA LYS A 69 -9.30 -2.26 10.89
C LYS A 69 -7.84 -2.19 11.30
N HIS A 70 -7.50 -1.22 12.15
CA HIS A 70 -6.13 -1.04 12.61
C HIS A 70 -5.96 -1.39 14.09
N ILE A 71 -4.81 -1.98 14.42
CA ILE A 71 -4.33 -2.10 15.81
C ILE A 71 -3.66 -0.79 16.26
N PRO A 72 -3.35 -0.61 17.57
CA PRO A 72 -2.56 0.53 18.02
C PRO A 72 -1.21 0.63 17.31
N PRO A 73 -0.67 1.86 17.10
CA PRO A 73 0.55 2.08 16.33
C PRO A 73 1.74 1.21 16.75
N THR A 74 2.36 0.52 15.79
CA THR A 74 3.53 -0.34 16.08
C THR A 74 4.87 0.36 15.82
N CYS A 75 4.90 1.42 14.99
CA CYS A 75 6.13 2.13 14.62
C CYS A 75 5.88 3.64 14.39
N ALA A 76 6.90 4.39 13.99
CA ALA A 76 6.78 5.83 13.72
C ALA A 76 5.82 6.14 12.56
N LEU A 77 5.93 5.40 11.45
CA LEU A 77 5.01 5.50 10.31
C LEU A 77 3.56 5.23 10.74
N ASP A 78 3.38 4.19 11.56
CA ASP A 78 2.11 3.80 12.15
C ASP A 78 1.56 4.81 13.15
N ARG A 79 2.37 5.72 13.69
CA ARG A 79 1.86 6.85 14.49
C ARG A 79 1.43 8.01 13.60
N ALA A 80 2.17 8.26 12.52
CA ALA A 80 1.91 9.38 11.63
C ALA A 80 0.57 9.24 10.90
N MET A 81 0.32 8.08 10.27
CA MET A 81 -0.86 7.91 9.42
C MET A 81 -2.20 7.98 10.17
N PRO A 82 -2.41 7.30 11.32
CA PRO A 82 -3.66 7.44 12.07
C PRO A 82 -3.89 8.87 12.55
N ASN A 83 -2.82 9.58 12.96
CA ASN A 83 -2.92 10.98 13.36
C ASN A 83 -3.37 11.87 12.21
N MET A 84 -2.82 11.67 11.00
CA MET A 84 -3.29 12.38 9.80
C MET A 84 -4.76 12.08 9.51
N VAL A 85 -5.15 10.80 9.51
CA VAL A 85 -6.54 10.39 9.23
C VAL A 85 -7.51 10.98 10.24
N ASN A 86 -7.24 10.85 11.53
CA ASN A 86 -8.12 11.35 12.59
C ASN A 86 -8.25 12.87 12.55
N THR A 87 -7.13 13.57 12.39
CA THR A 87 -7.11 15.04 12.28
C THR A 87 -7.92 15.49 11.07
N ARG A 88 -7.67 14.92 9.89
CA ARG A 88 -8.36 15.32 8.66
C ARG A 88 -9.83 14.91 8.64
N ARG A 89 -10.22 13.77 9.25
CA ARG A 89 -11.64 13.40 9.42
C ARG A 89 -12.40 14.43 10.27
N MET A 90 -11.78 14.95 11.32
CA MET A 90 -12.37 16.03 12.12
C MET A 90 -12.62 17.27 11.27
N HIS A 91 -11.65 17.66 10.43
CA HIS A 91 -11.80 18.80 9.50
C HIS A 91 -12.79 18.54 8.35
N GLU A 92 -13.01 17.30 7.94
CA GLU A 92 -14.00 16.96 6.89
C GLU A 92 -15.41 17.41 7.30
N THR A 93 -15.74 17.35 8.60
CA THR A 93 -17.07 17.73 9.12
C THR A 93 -17.42 19.21 8.88
N THR A 94 -16.41 20.06 8.72
CA THR A 94 -16.55 21.50 8.45
C THR A 94 -16.21 21.87 7.01
N GLY A 95 -16.00 20.90 6.12
CA GLY A 95 -15.56 21.14 4.74
C GLY A 95 -14.08 21.51 4.61
N GLY A 96 -13.28 21.37 5.67
CA GLY A 96 -11.86 21.78 5.70
C GLY A 96 -10.92 20.98 4.78
N ASN A 97 -11.42 19.97 4.07
CA ASN A 97 -10.68 19.18 3.10
C ASN A 97 -11.15 19.42 1.66
N ASP A 98 -12.21 20.21 1.44
CA ASP A 98 -12.83 20.35 0.12
C ASP A 98 -11.86 20.92 -0.91
N GLN A 99 -11.01 21.87 -0.52
CA GLN A 99 -10.06 22.49 -1.44
C GLN A 99 -9.06 21.45 -1.98
N GLU A 100 -8.44 20.65 -1.10
CA GLU A 100 -7.46 19.61 -1.43
C GLU A 100 -8.10 18.40 -2.12
N PHE A 101 -9.30 17.98 -1.69
CA PHE A 101 -9.90 16.76 -2.18
C PHE A 101 -10.75 17.00 -3.44
N ARG A 102 -11.47 18.11 -3.57
CA ARG A 102 -12.41 18.30 -4.69
C ARG A 102 -11.81 19.10 -5.85
N THR A 103 -10.94 20.04 -5.53
CA THR A 103 -10.51 21.08 -6.48
C THR A 103 -9.05 20.95 -6.90
N ALA A 104 -8.15 20.58 -5.99
CA ALA A 104 -6.73 20.47 -6.31
C ALA A 104 -6.41 19.21 -7.15
N VAL A 105 -5.33 19.29 -7.94
CA VAL A 105 -4.70 18.11 -8.54
C VAL A 105 -4.10 17.29 -7.40
N PHE A 106 -4.60 16.06 -7.22
CA PHE A 106 -4.28 15.26 -6.05
C PHE A 106 -3.43 14.03 -6.42
N PRO A 107 -2.35 13.74 -5.66
CA PRO A 107 -1.81 14.56 -4.58
C PRO A 107 -1.07 15.78 -5.13
N SER A 108 -0.99 16.83 -4.30
CA SER A 108 -0.18 18.01 -4.64
C SER A 108 1.30 17.64 -4.61
N VAL A 109 1.96 17.69 -5.77
CA VAL A 109 3.42 17.54 -5.85
C VAL A 109 4.16 18.79 -5.34
N GLN A 110 3.45 19.92 -5.21
CA GLN A 110 4.01 21.15 -4.66
C GLN A 110 4.40 20.99 -3.18
N SER A 111 3.71 20.12 -2.43
CA SER A 111 4.10 19.74 -1.07
C SER A 111 5.49 19.11 -0.97
N LEU A 112 5.98 18.43 -2.03
CA LEU A 112 7.35 17.89 -2.07
C LEU A 112 8.38 18.95 -2.45
N LEU A 113 8.04 19.77 -3.46
CA LEU A 113 8.97 20.77 -4.00
C LEU A 113 9.09 21.99 -3.08
N ASN A 114 8.01 22.39 -2.41
CA ASN A 114 7.91 23.57 -1.56
C ASN A 114 7.05 23.32 -0.30
N PRO A 115 7.52 22.47 0.65
CA PRO A 115 6.71 22.01 1.79
C PRO A 115 6.21 23.13 2.71
N SER A 116 6.95 24.24 2.81
CA SER A 116 6.61 25.40 3.64
C SER A 116 5.59 26.35 3.03
N SER A 117 5.24 26.16 1.75
CA SER A 117 4.43 27.11 0.98
C SER A 117 3.04 26.58 0.61
N ASP A 118 2.82 25.27 0.67
CA ASP A 118 1.56 24.66 0.26
C ASP A 118 0.56 24.52 1.42
N VAL A 119 -0.15 25.62 1.70
CA VAL A 119 -1.26 25.67 2.68
C VAL A 119 -2.51 24.94 2.15
N GLN A 120 -2.57 24.72 0.84
CA GLN A 120 -3.72 24.14 0.14
C GLN A 120 -3.69 22.60 0.17
N ALA A 121 -2.54 21.97 0.33
CA ALA A 121 -2.43 20.52 0.39
C ALA A 121 -1.91 19.98 1.74
N PRO A 122 -2.64 20.19 2.85
CA PRO A 122 -2.18 19.79 4.19
C PRO A 122 -2.03 18.28 4.38
N LEU A 123 -2.79 17.42 3.68
CA LEU A 123 -2.55 15.97 3.71
C LEU A 123 -1.25 15.63 2.97
N ALA A 124 -1.07 16.13 1.74
CA ALA A 124 0.16 15.91 0.98
C ALA A 124 1.40 16.41 1.74
N THR A 125 1.34 17.62 2.31
CA THR A 125 2.41 18.20 3.15
C THR A 125 2.71 17.36 4.39
N SER A 126 1.68 16.77 5.04
CA SER A 126 1.89 15.88 6.19
C SER A 126 2.57 14.57 5.78
N ILE A 127 2.20 13.98 4.64
CA ILE A 127 2.85 12.78 4.10
C ILE A 127 4.33 13.04 3.82
N VAL A 128 4.65 14.15 3.16
CA VAL A 128 6.04 14.52 2.87
C VAL A 128 6.85 14.66 4.15
N ARG A 129 6.36 15.48 5.09
CA ARG A 129 7.05 15.79 6.33
C ARG A 129 7.23 14.58 7.24
N ASP A 130 6.16 13.82 7.47
CA ASP A 130 6.15 12.79 8.51
C ASP A 130 6.51 11.39 7.99
N ILE A 131 6.42 11.17 6.68
CA ILE A 131 6.62 9.85 6.08
C ILE A 131 7.81 9.84 5.13
N VAL A 132 7.81 10.67 4.08
CA VAL A 132 8.90 10.65 3.09
C VAL A 132 10.24 10.95 3.75
N SER A 133 10.29 11.93 4.67
CA SER A 133 11.49 12.20 5.47
C SER A 133 11.85 11.07 6.44
N ALA A 134 10.87 10.36 7.00
CA ALA A 134 11.10 9.29 7.98
C ALA A 134 11.58 7.98 7.33
N LEU A 135 11.15 7.71 6.10
CA LEU A 135 11.51 6.53 5.33
C LEU A 135 12.85 6.67 4.58
N SER A 136 13.51 7.83 4.69
CA SER A 136 14.78 8.12 4.02
C SER A 136 14.76 7.82 2.51
N VAL A 137 13.61 8.01 1.83
CA VAL A 137 13.51 7.71 0.39
C VAL A 137 14.39 8.67 -0.39
N HIS A 138 15.44 8.16 -1.03
CA HIS A 138 16.52 8.99 -1.56
C HIS A 138 16.26 9.56 -2.96
N THR A 139 15.47 8.87 -3.77
CA THR A 139 15.26 9.18 -5.18
C THR A 139 13.92 9.86 -5.41
N LEU A 140 13.91 10.89 -6.27
CA LEU A 140 12.72 11.68 -6.56
C LEU A 140 11.53 10.86 -7.11
N PRO A 141 11.71 9.91 -8.06
CA PRO A 141 10.61 9.04 -8.51
C PRO A 141 9.93 8.29 -7.37
N GLU A 142 10.71 7.68 -6.48
CA GLU A 142 10.22 6.92 -5.34
C GLU A 142 9.53 7.82 -4.30
N GLN A 143 10.07 9.01 -4.03
CA GLN A 143 9.43 9.99 -3.13
C GLN A 143 8.03 10.39 -3.65
N ILE A 144 7.93 10.67 -4.95
CA ILE A 144 6.67 11.06 -5.61
C ILE A 144 5.70 9.88 -5.63
N ALA A 145 6.19 8.67 -5.88
CA ALA A 145 5.38 7.47 -5.87
C ALA A 145 4.80 7.16 -4.47
N VAL A 146 5.60 7.31 -3.41
CA VAL A 146 5.13 7.18 -2.01
C VAL A 146 4.07 8.23 -1.71
N LEU A 147 4.33 9.50 -2.04
CA LEU A 147 3.35 10.57 -1.87
C LEU A 147 2.04 10.23 -2.60
N TYR A 148 2.13 9.72 -3.84
CA TYR A 148 0.96 9.35 -4.62
C TYR A 148 0.15 8.25 -3.95
N ILE A 149 0.77 7.12 -3.65
CA ILE A 149 0.11 5.93 -3.10
C ILE A 149 -0.47 6.20 -1.71
N MET A 150 0.30 6.83 -0.83
CA MET A 150 -0.18 7.21 0.50
C MET A 150 -1.27 8.28 0.40
N GLY A 151 -1.12 9.24 -0.50
CA GLY A 151 -2.12 10.26 -0.75
C GLY A 151 -3.47 9.64 -1.09
N VAL A 152 -3.53 8.82 -2.15
CA VAL A 152 -4.82 8.26 -2.62
C VAL A 152 -5.42 7.29 -1.61
N SER A 153 -4.60 6.50 -0.92
CA SER A 153 -5.04 5.60 0.15
C SER A 153 -5.60 6.36 1.34
N LEU A 154 -4.83 7.30 1.92
CA LEU A 154 -5.24 8.08 3.08
C LEU A 154 -6.45 8.96 2.77
N ARG A 155 -6.53 9.54 1.57
CA ARG A 155 -7.69 10.32 1.13
C ARG A 155 -8.98 9.50 1.12
N TRP A 156 -8.93 8.25 0.64
CA TRP A 156 -10.07 7.36 0.73
C TRP A 156 -10.40 7.01 2.19
N GLN A 157 -9.39 6.73 3.02
CA GLN A 157 -9.62 6.44 4.43
C GLN A 157 -10.22 7.64 5.19
N ILE A 158 -9.84 8.87 4.84
CA ILE A 158 -10.41 10.10 5.43
C ILE A 158 -11.84 10.31 4.95
N SER A 159 -12.10 10.17 3.65
CA SER A 159 -13.39 10.43 3.02
C SER A 159 -13.80 9.23 2.13
N PRO A 160 -14.47 8.20 2.70
CA PRO A 160 -14.77 6.93 2.04
C PRO A 160 -15.92 7.04 1.03
N THR A 161 -15.71 7.85 0.01
CA THR A 161 -16.60 8.01 -1.13
C THR A 161 -16.21 7.05 -2.25
N ARG A 162 -17.17 6.68 -3.10
CA ARG A 162 -16.90 5.86 -4.29
C ARG A 162 -15.83 6.49 -5.18
N ARG A 163 -15.88 7.81 -5.38
CA ARG A 163 -14.87 8.55 -6.16
C ARG A 163 -13.46 8.34 -5.61
N ASN A 164 -13.26 8.47 -4.30
CA ASN A 164 -11.93 8.30 -3.71
C ASN A 164 -11.47 6.84 -3.74
N TYR A 165 -12.39 5.89 -3.60
CA TYR A 165 -12.10 4.46 -3.74
C TYR A 165 -11.68 4.08 -5.18
N ASP A 166 -12.41 4.60 -6.17
CA ASP A 166 -12.15 4.34 -7.59
C ASP A 166 -10.88 5.05 -8.08
N ALA A 167 -10.45 6.13 -7.42
CA ALA A 167 -9.19 6.84 -7.70
C ALA A 167 -7.94 6.03 -7.34
N MET A 168 -8.04 5.11 -6.38
CA MET A 168 -6.93 4.22 -6.05
C MET A 168 -6.65 3.24 -7.20
N PRO A 169 -5.37 2.90 -7.45
CA PRO A 169 -5.04 1.71 -8.24
C PRO A 169 -5.73 0.47 -7.67
N GLU A 170 -6.18 -0.44 -8.53
CA GLU A 170 -6.93 -1.63 -8.07
C GLU A 170 -6.13 -2.49 -7.10
N TRP A 171 -4.82 -2.61 -7.32
CA TRP A 171 -3.92 -3.35 -6.45
C TRP A 171 -3.70 -2.69 -5.08
N LEU A 172 -4.05 -1.40 -4.91
CA LEU A 172 -3.96 -0.65 -3.64
C LEU A 172 -5.25 -0.71 -2.82
N ARG A 173 -6.39 -1.00 -3.46
CA ARG A 173 -7.68 -1.15 -2.75
C ARG A 173 -7.57 -2.18 -1.62
N PRO A 174 -8.32 -2.02 -0.52
CA PRO A 174 -8.21 -2.90 0.64
C PRO A 174 -8.55 -4.34 0.25
N THR A 175 -7.76 -5.28 0.76
CA THR A 175 -8.02 -6.70 0.62
C THR A 175 -9.00 -7.19 1.70
N PRO A 176 -9.62 -8.37 1.57
CA PRO A 176 -10.53 -8.90 2.59
C PRO A 176 -9.90 -8.96 3.98
N SER A 177 -8.65 -9.42 4.11
CA SER A 177 -7.97 -9.44 5.41
C SER A 177 -7.87 -8.07 6.05
N GLN A 178 -7.65 -7.02 5.26
CA GLN A 178 -7.53 -5.66 5.79
C GLN A 178 -8.87 -5.14 6.34
N ILE A 179 -9.98 -5.59 5.77
CA ILE A 179 -11.33 -5.23 6.24
C ILE A 179 -11.72 -6.02 7.50
N PHE A 180 -11.39 -7.32 7.54
CA PHE A 180 -11.91 -8.20 8.59
C PHE A 180 -10.95 -8.36 9.77
N THR A 181 -9.64 -8.28 9.56
CA THR A 181 -8.59 -8.54 10.56
C THR A 181 -7.89 -7.25 10.98
N PRO A 182 -7.85 -6.94 12.30
CA PRO A 182 -7.05 -5.83 12.81
C PRO A 182 -5.56 -6.00 12.49
N HIS A 183 -4.93 -4.99 11.90
CA HIS A 183 -3.52 -5.04 11.47
C HIS A 183 -2.83 -3.67 11.58
N ALA A 184 -1.51 -3.62 11.40
CA ALA A 184 -0.74 -2.37 11.45
C ALA A 184 -1.04 -1.49 10.21
N MET A 185 -1.28 -0.19 10.40
CA MET A 185 -1.81 0.69 9.34
C MET A 185 -0.87 0.82 8.13
N TRP A 186 0.44 0.73 8.35
CA TRP A 186 1.43 0.79 7.26
C TRP A 186 1.24 -0.30 6.20
N LEU A 187 0.65 -1.45 6.56
CA LEU A 187 0.36 -2.51 5.61
C LEU A 187 -0.60 -2.05 4.52
N ASP A 188 -1.49 -1.08 4.79
CA ASP A 188 -2.40 -0.52 3.78
C ASP A 188 -1.70 0.16 2.61
N THR A 189 -0.46 0.61 2.82
CA THR A 189 0.31 1.37 1.82
C THR A 189 1.29 0.52 1.03
N LEU A 190 1.41 -0.78 1.34
CA LEU A 190 2.25 -1.69 0.56
C LEU A 190 1.67 -1.93 -0.83
N ALA A 191 2.55 -1.96 -1.83
CA ALA A 191 2.14 -2.11 -3.22
C ALA A 191 1.56 -3.50 -3.55
N TRP A 192 2.06 -4.56 -2.90
CA TRP A 192 1.73 -5.94 -3.26
C TRP A 192 0.49 -6.47 -2.51
N PRO A 193 -0.68 -6.63 -3.17
CA PRO A 193 -1.93 -7.02 -2.50
C PRO A 193 -1.85 -8.43 -1.89
N THR A 194 -1.18 -9.38 -2.54
CA THR A 194 -1.01 -10.73 -1.99
C THR A 194 -0.17 -10.73 -0.71
N ALA A 195 0.85 -9.88 -0.64
CA ALA A 195 1.64 -9.70 0.57
C ALA A 195 0.77 -9.10 1.68
N ARG A 196 0.02 -8.02 1.39
CA ARG A 196 -0.93 -7.41 2.34
C ARG A 196 -1.93 -8.41 2.90
N GLU A 197 -2.58 -9.19 2.02
CA GLU A 197 -3.59 -10.19 2.41
C GLU A 197 -3.04 -11.22 3.40
N ARG A 198 -1.79 -11.65 3.21
CA ARG A 198 -1.10 -12.64 4.07
C ARG A 198 -0.57 -12.01 5.36
N LEU A 199 0.08 -10.86 5.27
CA LEU A 199 0.64 -10.13 6.42
C LEU A 199 -0.47 -9.74 7.41
N CYS A 200 -1.63 -9.32 6.92
CA CYS A 200 -2.76 -8.96 7.78
C CYS A 200 -3.40 -10.15 8.51
N ARG A 201 -3.19 -11.39 8.08
CA ARG A 201 -3.71 -12.61 8.75
C ARG A 201 -2.76 -13.21 9.76
N THR A 202 -1.54 -12.72 9.82
CA THR A 202 -0.47 -13.38 10.58
C THR A 202 -0.27 -12.65 11.90
N ASP A 203 -0.59 -13.31 13.01
CA ASP A 203 -0.43 -12.78 14.38
C ASP A 203 1.04 -12.53 14.77
N LYS A 204 2.00 -12.98 13.96
CA LYS A 204 3.45 -12.96 14.23
C LYS A 204 4.13 -11.60 13.99
N TRP A 205 3.42 -10.57 13.52
CA TRP A 205 4.03 -9.29 13.11
C TRP A 205 3.83 -8.14 14.09
N GLY A 206 3.15 -8.35 15.22
CA GLY A 206 3.09 -7.37 16.30
C GLY A 206 4.48 -7.01 16.79
N GLY A 207 4.94 -5.79 16.49
CA GLY A 207 6.22 -5.26 16.98
C GLY A 207 7.45 -5.48 16.09
N LYS A 208 7.30 -5.84 14.80
CA LYS A 208 8.41 -5.92 13.84
C LYS A 208 8.42 -4.75 12.85
N ASP A 209 8.64 -3.55 13.37
CA ASP A 209 8.95 -2.33 12.61
C ASP A 209 10.20 -2.47 11.70
N VAL A 210 11.06 -3.44 12.01
CA VAL A 210 12.26 -3.82 11.25
C VAL A 210 11.95 -4.17 9.80
N LEU A 211 10.81 -4.83 9.50
CA LEU A 211 10.42 -5.18 8.12
C LEU A 211 10.06 -3.96 7.29
N VAL A 212 9.28 -3.03 7.84
CA VAL A 212 8.92 -1.78 7.16
C VAL A 212 10.18 -0.98 6.91
N ARG A 213 11.01 -0.87 7.93
CA ARG A 213 12.28 -0.18 7.87
C ARG A 213 13.18 -0.82 6.80
N HIS A 214 13.33 -2.14 6.74
CA HIS A 214 14.13 -2.80 5.70
C HIS A 214 13.53 -2.66 4.29
N ILE A 215 12.21 -2.85 4.13
CA ILE A 215 11.53 -2.63 2.83
C ILE A 215 11.75 -1.20 2.33
N CYS A 216 11.75 -0.22 3.24
CA CYS A 216 11.97 1.18 2.90
C CYS A 216 13.45 1.57 2.79
N GLU A 217 14.36 0.96 3.56
CA GLU A 217 15.80 1.25 3.58
C GLU A 217 16.55 0.57 2.43
N GLU A 218 16.22 -0.68 2.12
CA GLU A 218 16.85 -1.43 1.01
C GLU A 218 16.05 -1.34 -0.29
N SER A 219 15.20 -0.29 -0.33
CA SER A 219 14.70 0.45 -1.47
C SER A 219 13.87 -0.37 -2.46
N PHE A 220 12.55 -0.32 -2.28
CA PHE A 220 11.65 -0.49 -3.42
C PHE A 220 12.02 0.52 -4.52
N SER A 221 11.88 0.12 -5.77
CA SER A 221 12.00 1.04 -6.91
C SER A 221 10.74 1.01 -7.75
N VAL A 222 10.41 2.16 -8.33
CA VAL A 222 9.36 2.26 -9.34
C VAL A 222 9.88 2.09 -10.77
N ASN A 223 11.17 1.76 -10.94
CA ASN A 223 11.81 1.49 -12.24
C ASN A 223 11.46 2.55 -13.31
N TRP A 224 11.50 3.82 -12.94
CA TRP A 224 11.24 4.91 -13.87
C TRP A 224 12.39 5.01 -14.88
N PRO A 225 12.14 4.82 -16.20
CA PRO A 225 13.22 4.69 -17.17
C PRO A 225 13.73 6.04 -17.73
N TYR A 226 13.11 7.15 -17.32
CA TYR A 226 13.43 8.49 -17.80
C TYR A 226 14.08 9.35 -16.71
N GLU A 227 14.42 10.59 -17.03
CA GLU A 227 15.02 11.50 -16.05
C GLU A 227 14.02 11.89 -14.96
N GLY A 228 14.54 12.23 -13.77
CA GLY A 228 13.70 12.68 -12.66
C GLY A 228 12.91 13.96 -12.96
N ALA A 229 13.40 14.81 -13.87
CA ALA A 229 12.67 15.99 -14.31
C ALA A 229 11.37 15.63 -15.06
N ASP A 230 11.37 14.51 -15.81
CA ASP A 230 10.22 14.07 -16.62
C ASP A 230 9.02 13.59 -15.77
N ILE A 231 9.19 13.52 -14.46
CA ILE A 231 8.10 13.29 -13.49
C ILE A 231 7.12 14.47 -13.49
N PHE A 232 7.57 15.67 -13.86
CA PHE A 232 6.76 16.89 -13.82
C PHE A 232 6.43 17.43 -15.20
N LEU A 233 5.26 18.07 -15.29
CA LEU A 233 4.92 18.91 -16.43
C LEU A 233 5.55 20.30 -16.25
N HIS A 234 6.52 20.63 -17.10
CA HIS A 234 7.25 21.90 -17.07
C HIS A 234 6.47 23.10 -17.63
N ASN A 235 5.31 22.87 -18.25
CA ASN A 235 4.59 23.89 -19.04
C ASN A 235 3.50 24.64 -18.25
N ARG A 236 3.46 24.51 -16.91
CA ARG A 236 2.43 25.10 -16.06
C ARG A 236 3.04 26.03 -15.02
N SER A 237 2.27 27.04 -14.61
CA SER A 237 2.65 27.96 -13.52
C SER A 237 2.84 27.24 -12.18
N GLU A 238 2.18 26.09 -12.01
CA GLU A 238 2.32 25.21 -10.86
C GLU A 238 2.85 23.85 -11.34
N PRO A 239 3.89 23.29 -10.69
CA PRO A 239 4.38 21.98 -11.02
C PRO A 239 3.28 20.95 -10.76
N SER A 240 3.01 20.12 -11.77
CA SER A 240 2.02 19.05 -11.71
C SER A 240 2.65 17.75 -12.17
N MET A 241 2.16 16.63 -11.64
CA MET A 241 2.65 15.31 -12.01
C MET A 241 2.39 15.03 -13.50
N ASN A 242 3.39 14.51 -14.19
CA ASN A 242 3.26 14.02 -15.56
C ASN A 242 2.29 12.83 -15.58
N PRO A 243 1.21 12.86 -16.39
CA PRO A 243 0.28 11.73 -16.51
C PRO A 243 0.94 10.42 -16.93
N VAL A 244 2.05 10.48 -17.69
CA VAL A 244 2.84 9.29 -18.04
C VAL A 244 3.48 8.68 -16.79
N PHE A 245 4.01 9.51 -15.91
CA PHE A 245 4.55 9.06 -14.62
C PHE A 245 3.46 8.49 -13.72
N GLU A 246 2.29 9.15 -13.64
CA GLU A 246 1.15 8.63 -12.89
C GLU A 246 0.75 7.23 -13.40
N GLN A 247 0.58 7.07 -14.72
CA GLN A 247 0.24 5.77 -15.30
C GLN A 247 1.31 4.71 -15.00
N HIS A 248 2.58 5.10 -15.02
CA HIS A 248 3.70 4.22 -14.71
C HIS A 248 3.65 3.70 -13.28
N ILE A 249 3.49 4.58 -12.28
CA ILE A 249 3.42 4.15 -10.87
C ILE A 249 2.11 3.45 -10.53
N ARG A 250 1.04 3.66 -11.30
CA ARG A 250 -0.22 2.90 -11.16
C ARG A 250 -0.13 1.48 -11.70
N ASN A 251 0.93 1.12 -12.44
CA ASN A 251 1.18 -0.25 -12.87
C ASN A 251 2.08 -0.98 -11.87
N ILE A 252 1.53 -1.94 -11.12
CA ILE A 252 2.25 -2.71 -10.11
C ILE A 252 3.50 -3.43 -10.66
N LYS A 253 3.54 -3.75 -11.95
CA LYS A 253 4.70 -4.42 -12.58
C LYS A 253 5.96 -3.55 -12.62
N ASN A 254 5.80 -2.24 -12.47
CA ASN A 254 6.91 -1.30 -12.42
C ASN A 254 7.50 -1.19 -11.00
N TRP A 255 6.90 -1.84 -10.01
CA TRP A 255 7.41 -1.85 -8.65
C TRP A 255 8.27 -3.09 -8.39
N THR A 256 9.49 -2.88 -7.93
CA THR A 256 10.42 -3.93 -7.51
C THR A 256 10.84 -3.70 -6.06
N LEU A 257 11.29 -4.77 -5.40
CA LEU A 257 12.04 -4.68 -4.15
C LEU A 257 13.49 -5.03 -4.41
N GLY A 258 14.40 -4.36 -3.72
CA GLY A 258 15.80 -4.73 -3.67
C GLY A 258 16.01 -6.11 -3.01
N PRO A 259 17.18 -6.74 -3.24
CA PRO A 259 17.49 -8.09 -2.74
C PRO A 259 17.54 -8.18 -1.21
N GLY A 260 17.75 -7.06 -0.52
CA GLY A 260 17.82 -7.02 0.94
C GLY A 260 16.52 -7.40 1.67
N ILE A 261 15.39 -7.47 0.95
CA ILE A 261 14.16 -8.04 1.51
C ILE A 261 14.29 -9.52 1.89
N LEU A 262 15.25 -10.25 1.29
CA LEU A 262 15.52 -11.66 1.60
C LEU A 262 16.08 -11.85 3.02
N ASP A 263 16.67 -10.80 3.60
CA ASP A 263 17.43 -10.87 4.84
C ASP A 263 16.57 -10.63 6.11
N VAL A 264 15.23 -10.58 5.97
CA VAL A 264 14.27 -10.22 7.04
C VAL A 264 13.29 -11.34 7.41
#